data_AF-C1DWA5-F1
#
_entry.id   AF-C1DWA5-F1
#
_cell.length_a   1.000
_cell.length_b   1.000
_cell.length_c   1.000
_cell.angle_alpha   90.00
_cell.angle_beta   90.00
_cell.angle_gamma   90.00
#
_symmetry.space_group_name_H-M   'P 1'
#
loop_
_entity.id
_entity.type
_entity.pdbx_description
1 polymer ?
#
loop_
_entity_poly.entity_id
_entity_poly.type
_entity_poly.pdbx_seq_one_letter_code
_entity_poly.pdbx_strand_id
1 'polypeptide(L)'
;MAESGLRVLAFGYQIVDQPIDDITKVKIKLVGLVGFLDPPKQTAIDAVKAAKGAGIRVIMITGDNLKTAVAVAKMVGIHEEGKLAVEGRELEKYTDDELKDLLYNISVVARSTPEDKYRIVKILQSAGEEVVMMGDGVNDMPAVKAADLGIAMNEGSQATKSVAKMILLERDLSVIVDAIKIGRRISHNLRKVISYLLSTGISEIFLLFFAVVLALPQPLYAT
;
A
#
# COMPACT_ATOMS: atom_id res chain seq x y z
N MET A 1 -19.03 -17.04 -12.60
CA MET A 1 -19.09 -16.95 -11.11
C MET A 1 -17.72 -16.63 -10.51
N ALA A 2 -16.67 -17.45 -10.74
CA ALA A 2 -15.32 -17.14 -10.26
C ALA A 2 -14.72 -15.85 -10.88
N GLU A 3 -14.99 -15.59 -12.17
CA GLU A 3 -14.57 -14.35 -12.85
C GLU A 3 -15.26 -13.09 -12.32
N SER A 4 -16.34 -13.25 -11.56
CA SER A 4 -17.08 -12.16 -10.92
C SER A 4 -16.59 -11.89 -9.48
N GLY A 5 -15.51 -12.55 -9.03
CA GLY A 5 -14.96 -12.41 -7.68
C GLY A 5 -15.75 -13.11 -6.58
N LEU A 6 -16.75 -13.93 -6.92
CA LEU A 6 -17.60 -14.61 -5.95
C LEU A 6 -16.89 -15.80 -5.31
N ARG A 7 -16.95 -15.93 -3.97
CA ARG A 7 -16.68 -17.19 -3.27
C ARG A 7 -17.86 -18.13 -3.53
N VAL A 8 -17.61 -19.26 -4.18
CA VAL A 8 -18.66 -20.20 -4.59
C VAL A 8 -18.64 -21.42 -3.65
N LEU A 9 -19.78 -21.71 -3.03
CA LEU A 9 -20.04 -22.94 -2.30
C LEU A 9 -20.97 -23.83 -3.12
N ALA A 10 -20.60 -25.11 -3.24
CA ALA A 10 -21.44 -26.13 -3.86
C ALA A 10 -22.20 -26.90 -2.78
N PHE A 11 -23.51 -27.00 -2.93
CA PHE A 11 -24.38 -27.74 -2.01
C PHE A 11 -24.95 -28.96 -2.72
N GLY A 12 -24.94 -30.08 -2.01
CA GLY A 12 -25.49 -31.34 -2.47
C GLY A 12 -25.84 -32.24 -1.28
N TYR A 13 -26.68 -33.24 -1.52
CA TYR A 13 -27.06 -34.20 -0.48
C TYR A 13 -27.13 -35.62 -1.05
N GLN A 14 -27.11 -36.60 -0.15
CA GLN A 14 -27.51 -37.97 -0.41
C GLN A 14 -28.46 -38.40 0.70
N ILE A 15 -29.61 -38.98 0.36
CA ILE A 15 -30.48 -39.64 1.34
C ILE A 15 -29.95 -41.07 1.52
N VAL A 16 -29.78 -41.48 2.76
CA VAL A 16 -29.28 -42.80 3.13
C VAL A 16 -30.21 -43.42 4.15
N ASP A 17 -30.59 -44.68 3.93
CA ASP A 17 -31.50 -45.41 4.82
C ASP A 17 -30.75 -46.02 6.02
N GLN A 18 -29.42 -46.12 5.94
CA GLN A 18 -28.53 -46.58 6.99
C GLN A 18 -27.30 -45.67 7.09
N PRO A 19 -26.68 -45.52 8.27
CA PRO A 19 -25.44 -44.76 8.43
C PRO A 19 -24.35 -45.33 7.51
N ILE A 20 -23.66 -44.44 6.80
CA ILE A 20 -22.52 -44.84 5.96
C ILE A 20 -21.25 -44.62 6.78
N ASP A 21 -20.47 -45.69 6.96
CA ASP A 21 -19.19 -45.64 7.69
C ASP A 21 -18.04 -45.06 6.85
N ASP A 22 -18.15 -45.09 5.51
CA ASP A 22 -17.12 -44.62 4.58
C ASP A 22 -17.64 -43.47 3.69
N ILE A 23 -17.24 -42.26 4.04
CA ILE A 23 -17.65 -41.01 3.38
C ILE A 23 -17.21 -40.97 1.92
N THR A 24 -16.17 -41.71 1.52
CA THR A 24 -15.68 -41.71 0.13
C THR A 24 -16.59 -42.43 -0.86
N LYS A 25 -17.51 -43.28 -0.36
CA LYS A 25 -18.49 -44.02 -1.18
C LYS A 25 -19.80 -43.26 -1.38
N VAL A 26 -19.93 -42.08 -0.77
CA VAL A 26 -21.11 -41.22 -0.85
C VAL A 26 -21.20 -40.58 -2.25
N LYS A 27 -22.31 -40.84 -2.95
CA LYS A 27 -22.66 -40.17 -4.21
C LYS A 27 -23.54 -38.97 -3.90
N ILE A 28 -22.93 -37.80 -3.85
CA ILE A 28 -23.63 -36.53 -3.60
C ILE A 28 -24.43 -36.14 -4.85
N LYS A 29 -25.75 -35.96 -4.70
CA LYS A 29 -26.58 -35.29 -5.71
C LYS A 29 -26.43 -33.78 -5.54
N LEU A 30 -25.83 -33.12 -6.54
CA LEU A 30 -25.67 -31.67 -6.52
C LEU A 30 -27.05 -31.00 -6.56
N VAL A 31 -27.29 -30.08 -5.63
CA VAL A 31 -28.52 -29.26 -5.57
C VAL A 31 -28.31 -27.93 -6.28
N GLY A 32 -27.17 -27.28 -6.02
CA GLY A 32 -26.88 -25.97 -6.60
C GLY A 32 -25.60 -25.34 -6.07
N LEU A 33 -25.32 -24.14 -6.57
CA LEU A 33 -24.18 -23.32 -6.21
C LEU A 33 -24.68 -22.01 -5.59
N VAL A 34 -24.05 -21.56 -4.51
CA VAL A 34 -24.27 -20.23 -3.94
C VAL A 34 -22.98 -19.44 -4.07
N GLY A 35 -23.06 -18.25 -4.67
CA GLY A 35 -21.94 -17.31 -4.77
C GLY A 35 -22.11 -16.17 -3.78
N PHE A 36 -21.13 -15.95 -2.93
CA PHE A 36 -21.08 -14.81 -2.02
C PHE A 36 -20.02 -13.83 -2.50
N LEU A 37 -20.38 -12.55 -2.59
CA LEU A 37 -19.44 -11.46 -2.77
C LEU A 37 -19.14 -10.89 -1.38
N ASP A 38 -17.86 -10.69 -1.07
CA ASP A 38 -17.46 -9.79 0.01
C ASP A 38 -17.12 -8.45 -0.65
N PRO A 39 -18.11 -7.55 -0.86
CA PRO A 39 -17.90 -6.35 -1.63
C PRO A 39 -16.91 -5.44 -0.90
N PRO A 40 -15.98 -4.80 -1.62
CA PRO A 40 -15.10 -3.82 -1.00
C PRO A 40 -15.93 -2.69 -0.39
N LYS A 41 -15.49 -2.19 0.76
CA LYS A 41 -16.12 -1.02 1.41
C LYS A 41 -16.08 0.19 0.48
N GLN A 42 -17.13 1.01 0.52
CA GLN A 42 -17.16 2.26 -0.24
C GLN A 42 -15.96 3.16 0.06
N THR A 43 -15.52 3.20 1.33
CA THR A 43 -14.33 3.94 1.75
C THR A 43 -13.05 3.50 1.05
N ALA A 44 -12.92 2.21 0.71
CA ALA A 44 -11.76 1.73 -0.05
C ALA A 44 -11.77 2.26 -1.49
N ILE A 45 -12.94 2.29 -2.13
CA ILE A 45 -13.12 2.85 -3.48
C ILE A 45 -12.75 4.34 -3.48
N ASP A 46 -13.30 5.08 -2.52
CA ASP A 46 -13.07 6.52 -2.41
C ASP A 46 -11.60 6.84 -2.09
N ALA A 47 -10.96 6.05 -1.21
CA ALA A 47 -9.55 6.18 -0.88
C ALA A 47 -8.65 5.92 -2.09
N VAL A 48 -8.89 4.85 -2.86
CA VAL A 48 -8.11 4.55 -4.08
C VAL A 48 -8.28 5.69 -5.10
N LYS A 49 -9.50 6.17 -5.30
CA LYS A 49 -9.78 7.30 -6.19
C LYS A 49 -9.06 8.57 -5.75
N ALA A 50 -9.10 8.89 -4.46
CA ALA A 50 -8.42 10.06 -3.90
C ALA A 50 -6.89 9.94 -4.01
N ALA A 51 -6.34 8.75 -3.75
CA ALA A 51 -4.91 8.47 -3.93
C ALA A 51 -4.47 8.68 -5.38
N LYS A 52 -5.19 8.10 -6.35
CA LYS A 52 -4.93 8.30 -7.78
C LYS A 52 -5.02 9.77 -8.19
N GLY A 53 -6.07 10.47 -7.76
CA GLY A 53 -6.24 11.92 -8.00
C GLY A 53 -5.11 12.78 -7.42
N ALA A 54 -4.41 12.28 -6.38
CA ALA A 54 -3.27 12.93 -5.77
C ALA A 54 -1.91 12.52 -6.37
N GLY A 55 -1.91 11.76 -7.47
CA GLY A 55 -0.73 11.26 -8.16
C GLY A 55 -0.04 10.08 -7.45
N ILE A 56 -0.75 9.36 -6.57
CA ILE A 56 -0.20 8.22 -5.83
C ILE A 56 -0.56 6.93 -6.60
N ARG A 57 0.47 6.15 -6.95
CA ARG A 57 0.28 4.82 -7.54
C ARG A 57 -0.10 3.82 -6.45
N VAL A 58 -1.18 3.07 -6.69
CA VAL A 58 -1.66 2.01 -5.79
C VAL A 58 -1.42 0.66 -6.47
N ILE A 59 -0.73 -0.25 -5.78
CA ILE A 59 -0.48 -1.62 -6.23
C ILE A 59 -1.11 -2.56 -5.22
N MET A 60 -1.99 -3.46 -5.66
CA MET A 60 -2.55 -4.51 -4.81
C MET A 60 -1.59 -5.70 -4.76
N ILE A 61 -1.19 -6.12 -3.55
CA ILE A 61 -0.38 -7.31 -3.34
C ILE A 61 -1.13 -8.26 -2.41
N THR A 62 -1.47 -9.46 -2.88
CA THR A 62 -2.34 -10.39 -2.14
C THR A 62 -1.90 -11.85 -2.28
N GLY A 63 -2.26 -12.67 -1.29
CA GLY A 63 -2.13 -14.13 -1.33
C GLY A 63 -3.25 -14.83 -2.13
N ASP A 64 -4.31 -14.11 -2.48
CA ASP A 64 -5.42 -14.66 -3.27
C ASP A 64 -5.00 -15.07 -4.68
N ASN A 65 -5.85 -15.84 -5.35
CA ASN A 65 -5.64 -16.19 -6.75
C ASN A 65 -5.79 -14.94 -7.66
N LEU A 66 -5.13 -14.99 -8.83
CA LEU A 66 -5.07 -13.86 -9.76
C LEU A 66 -6.46 -13.39 -10.22
N LYS A 67 -7.37 -14.31 -10.54
CA LYS A 67 -8.71 -13.96 -11.05
C LYS A 67 -9.52 -13.19 -10.00
N THR A 68 -9.52 -13.65 -8.75
CA THR A 68 -10.20 -12.98 -7.64
C THR A 68 -9.54 -11.63 -7.34
N ALA A 69 -8.21 -11.58 -7.29
CA ALA A 69 -7.48 -10.34 -7.04
C ALA A 69 -7.79 -9.26 -8.10
N VAL A 70 -7.79 -9.64 -9.38
CA VAL A 70 -8.14 -8.71 -10.49
C VAL A 70 -9.60 -8.26 -10.39
N ALA A 71 -10.53 -9.16 -10.07
CA ALA A 71 -11.94 -8.79 -9.91
C ALA A 71 -12.12 -7.75 -8.79
N VAL A 72 -11.52 -7.97 -7.61
CA VAL A 72 -11.57 -7.02 -6.49
C VAL A 72 -10.86 -5.72 -6.86
N ALA A 73 -9.67 -5.79 -7.47
CA ALA A 73 -8.90 -4.63 -7.90
C ALA A 73 -9.65 -3.76 -8.91
N LYS A 74 -10.45 -4.35 -9.81
CA LYS A 74 -11.34 -3.60 -10.72
C LYS A 74 -12.46 -2.91 -9.96
N MET A 75 -13.10 -3.59 -8.99
CA MET A 75 -14.17 -3.01 -8.19
C MET A 75 -13.71 -1.80 -7.37
N VAL A 76 -12.49 -1.83 -6.81
CA VAL A 76 -11.92 -0.70 -6.07
C VAL A 76 -11.24 0.35 -6.94
N GLY A 77 -11.14 0.11 -8.25
CA GLY A 77 -10.48 1.02 -9.18
C GLY A 77 -8.95 1.03 -9.06
N ILE A 78 -8.31 -0.04 -8.58
CA ILE A 78 -6.85 -0.23 -8.64
C ILE A 78 -6.43 -0.69 -10.05
N HIS A 79 -7.12 -1.69 -10.59
CA HIS A 79 -6.82 -2.27 -11.90
C HIS A 79 -7.69 -1.65 -13.00
N GLU A 80 -7.04 -1.19 -14.07
CA GLU A 80 -7.63 -0.51 -15.22
C GLU A 80 -7.15 -1.16 -16.52
N GLU A 81 -7.83 -0.88 -17.64
CA GLU A 81 -7.39 -1.36 -18.95
C GLU A 81 -5.96 -0.89 -19.26
N GLY A 82 -5.14 -1.80 -19.78
CA GLY A 82 -3.72 -1.55 -20.07
C GLY A 82 -2.76 -1.76 -18.88
N LYS A 83 -3.26 -1.95 -17.65
CA LYS A 83 -2.42 -2.35 -16.52
C LYS A 83 -2.24 -3.87 -16.46
N LEU A 84 -1.08 -4.30 -15.98
CA LEU A 84 -0.73 -5.71 -15.83
C LEU A 84 -1.17 -6.22 -14.46
N ALA A 85 -1.52 -7.51 -14.43
CA ALA A 85 -1.76 -8.29 -13.24
C ALA A 85 -1.00 -9.61 -13.37
N VAL A 86 -0.16 -9.92 -12.39
CA VAL A 86 0.78 -11.05 -12.45
C VAL A 86 0.74 -11.86 -11.17
N GLU A 87 1.20 -13.10 -11.20
CA GLU A 87 1.45 -13.88 -9.99
C GLU A 87 2.87 -13.67 -9.46
N GLY A 88 3.09 -13.82 -8.15
CA GLY A 88 4.40 -13.66 -7.50
C GLY A 88 5.50 -14.51 -8.15
N ARG A 89 5.20 -15.77 -8.48
CA ARG A 89 6.12 -16.68 -9.20
C ARG A 89 6.57 -16.17 -10.58
N GLU A 90 5.84 -15.24 -11.19
CA GLU A 90 6.24 -14.66 -12.47
C GLU A 90 7.30 -13.57 -12.27
N LEU A 91 7.37 -12.96 -11.08
CA LEU A 91 8.38 -11.95 -10.73
C LEU A 91 9.79 -12.52 -10.69
N GLU A 92 9.94 -13.81 -10.36
CA GLU A 92 11.24 -14.52 -10.34
C GLU A 92 11.90 -14.59 -11.72
N LYS A 93 11.13 -14.46 -12.79
CA LYS A 93 11.63 -14.54 -14.17
C LYS A 93 12.36 -13.27 -14.61
N TYR A 94 12.15 -12.17 -13.91
CA TYR A 94 12.68 -10.86 -14.25
C TYR A 94 13.83 -10.50 -13.32
N THR A 95 14.85 -9.87 -13.88
CA THR A 95 15.88 -9.19 -13.09
C THR A 95 15.29 -7.97 -12.37
N ASP A 96 15.99 -7.45 -11.37
CA ASP A 96 15.51 -6.28 -10.61
C ASP A 96 15.35 -5.04 -11.50
N ASP A 97 16.21 -4.86 -12.50
CA ASP A 97 16.14 -3.74 -13.46
C ASP A 97 14.96 -3.88 -14.43
N GLU A 98 14.70 -5.08 -14.95
CA GLU A 98 13.52 -5.34 -15.80
C GLU A 98 12.22 -5.19 -14.99
N LEU A 99 12.23 -5.68 -13.76
CA LEU A 99 11.08 -5.62 -12.87
C LEU A 99 10.78 -4.18 -12.45
N LYS A 100 11.80 -3.32 -12.31
CA LYS A 100 11.62 -1.89 -12.03
C LYS A 100 10.72 -1.21 -13.06
N ASP A 101 10.99 -1.41 -14.35
CA ASP A 101 10.18 -0.83 -15.42
C ASP A 101 8.78 -1.48 -15.49
N LEU A 102 8.72 -2.79 -15.28
CA LEU A 102 7.46 -3.54 -15.30
C LEU A 102 6.51 -3.12 -14.16
N LEU A 103 7.05 -2.85 -12.96
CA LEU A 103 6.30 -2.41 -11.79
C LEU A 103 5.57 -1.08 -12.02
N TYR A 104 5.97 -0.28 -13.01
CA TYR A 104 5.23 0.91 -13.40
C TYR A 104 3.84 0.59 -13.97
N ASN A 105 3.73 -0.56 -14.65
CA ASN A 105 2.51 -1.02 -15.31
C ASN A 105 1.77 -2.11 -14.54
N ILE A 106 2.40 -2.72 -13.54
CA ILE A 106 1.74 -3.68 -12.65
C ILE A 106 0.80 -2.94 -11.68
N SER A 107 -0.41 -3.44 -11.56
CA SER A 107 -1.43 -2.97 -10.62
C SER A 107 -1.82 -4.03 -9.59
N VAL A 108 -1.59 -5.31 -9.91
CA VAL A 108 -1.94 -6.45 -9.04
C VAL A 108 -0.82 -7.49 -9.08
N VAL A 109 -0.36 -7.90 -7.91
CA VAL A 109 0.50 -9.06 -7.69
C VAL A 109 -0.27 -10.05 -6.82
N ALA A 110 -0.66 -11.18 -7.40
CA ALA A 110 -1.42 -12.24 -6.73
C ALA A 110 -0.50 -13.39 -6.28
N ARG A 111 -0.94 -14.20 -5.33
CA ARG A 111 -0.15 -15.31 -4.74
C ARG A 111 1.29 -14.89 -4.38
N SER A 112 1.47 -13.68 -3.84
CA SER A 112 2.78 -13.15 -3.48
C SER A 112 3.34 -13.82 -2.22
N THR A 113 4.63 -14.13 -2.23
CA THR A 113 5.40 -14.57 -1.05
C THR A 113 5.85 -13.35 -0.20
N PRO A 114 6.25 -13.55 1.07
CA PRO A 114 6.89 -12.51 1.88
C PRO A 114 8.08 -11.84 1.17
N GLU A 115 8.88 -12.64 0.48
CA GLU A 115 10.06 -12.24 -0.27
C GLU A 115 9.68 -11.33 -1.45
N ASP A 116 8.61 -11.66 -2.18
CA ASP A 116 8.08 -10.83 -3.27
C ASP A 116 7.71 -9.42 -2.76
N LYS A 117 7.01 -9.35 -1.63
CA LYS A 117 6.59 -8.06 -1.04
C LYS A 117 7.79 -7.21 -0.70
N TYR A 118 8.80 -7.81 -0.05
CA TYR A 118 10.03 -7.11 0.31
C TYR A 118 10.81 -6.65 -0.92
N ARG A 119 10.95 -7.52 -1.93
CA ARG A 119 11.65 -7.23 -3.19
C ARG A 119 10.99 -6.07 -3.94
N ILE A 120 9.67 -6.07 -4.07
CA ILE A 120 8.91 -4.98 -4.70
C ILE A 120 9.19 -3.64 -4.00
N VAL A 121 9.15 -3.61 -2.66
CA VAL A 121 9.45 -2.39 -1.89
C VAL A 121 10.87 -1.89 -2.20
N LYS A 122 11.87 -2.79 -2.21
CA LYS A 122 13.27 -2.41 -2.49
C LYS A 122 13.49 -1.89 -3.91
N ILE A 123 12.87 -2.50 -4.91
CA ILE A 123 13.00 -2.06 -6.30
C ILE A 123 12.33 -0.69 -6.52
N LEU A 124 11.16 -0.47 -5.91
CA LEU A 124 10.51 0.84 -5.99
C LEU A 124 11.34 1.92 -5.29
N GLN A 125 11.92 1.62 -4.12
CA GLN A 125 12.84 2.53 -3.43
C GLN A 125 14.09 2.83 -4.28
N SER A 126 14.68 1.84 -4.95
CA SER A 126 15.83 2.06 -5.84
C SER A 126 15.47 2.82 -7.13
N ALA A 127 14.17 2.92 -7.45
CA ALA A 127 13.64 3.80 -8.47
C ALA A 127 13.46 5.26 -8.01
N GLY A 128 13.73 5.57 -6.74
CA GLY A 128 13.53 6.91 -6.16
C GLY A 128 12.09 7.18 -5.75
N GLU A 129 11.25 6.15 -5.67
CA GLU A 129 9.86 6.26 -5.20
C GLU A 129 9.82 6.18 -3.67
N GLU A 130 8.94 6.97 -3.06
CA GLU A 130 8.60 6.86 -1.63
C GLU A 130 7.52 5.79 -1.46
N VAL A 131 7.83 4.71 -0.73
CA VAL A 131 6.97 3.53 -0.66
C VAL A 131 6.21 3.48 0.66
N VAL A 132 4.88 3.40 0.56
CA VAL A 132 4.00 3.07 1.68
C VAL A 132 3.60 1.60 1.57
N MET A 133 3.85 0.82 2.62
CA MET A 133 3.50 -0.60 2.66
C MET A 133 2.57 -0.87 3.84
N MET A 134 1.44 -1.52 3.57
CA MET A 134 0.51 -2.00 4.59
C MET A 134 0.71 -3.49 4.82
N GLY A 135 0.65 -3.92 6.07
CA GLY A 135 0.66 -5.34 6.43
C GLY A 135 -0.07 -5.63 7.73
N ASP A 136 -0.56 -6.84 7.88
CA ASP A 136 -1.26 -7.32 9.08
C ASP A 136 -0.65 -8.62 9.63
N GLY A 137 0.06 -9.39 8.80
CA GLY A 137 0.71 -10.63 9.20
C GLY A 137 2.20 -10.49 9.52
N VAL A 138 2.74 -11.48 10.23
CA VAL A 138 4.20 -11.63 10.47
C VAL A 138 4.96 -11.71 9.14
N ASN A 139 4.32 -12.28 8.12
CA ASN A 139 4.82 -12.40 6.76
C ASN A 139 5.05 -11.03 6.08
N ASP A 140 4.32 -9.99 6.47
CA ASP A 140 4.47 -8.65 5.89
C ASP A 140 5.53 -7.81 6.62
N MET A 141 5.93 -8.24 7.81
CA MET A 141 6.85 -7.50 8.68
C MET A 141 8.14 -7.07 7.96
N PRO A 142 8.82 -7.90 7.14
CA PRO A 142 10.02 -7.46 6.42
C PRO A 142 9.73 -6.31 5.45
N ALA A 143 8.65 -6.38 4.69
CA ALA A 143 8.25 -5.36 3.71
C ALA A 143 7.76 -4.07 4.40
N VAL A 144 6.95 -4.20 5.47
CA VAL A 144 6.48 -3.08 6.29
C VAL A 144 7.65 -2.35 6.94
N LYS A 145 8.64 -3.09 7.48
CA LYS A 145 9.85 -2.50 8.08
C LYS A 145 10.73 -1.79 7.04
N ALA A 146 10.80 -2.33 5.83
CA ALA A 146 11.65 -1.79 4.77
C ALA A 146 11.09 -0.51 4.12
N ALA A 147 9.78 -0.35 4.12
CA ALA A 147 9.09 0.77 3.49
C ALA A 147 9.39 2.12 4.16
N ASP A 148 9.32 3.20 3.38
CA ASP A 148 9.49 4.57 3.87
C ASP A 148 8.39 4.92 4.88
N LEU A 149 7.17 4.42 4.64
CA LEU A 149 6.09 4.40 5.62
C LEU A 149 5.47 3.00 5.71
N GLY A 150 5.94 2.22 6.69
CA GLY A 150 5.30 0.97 7.10
C GLY A 150 4.06 1.20 7.94
N ILE A 151 2.93 0.62 7.54
CA ILE A 151 1.63 0.74 8.20
C ILE A 151 1.16 -0.64 8.67
N ALA A 152 0.83 -0.75 9.95
CA ALA A 152 0.21 -1.94 10.52
C ALA A 152 -1.27 -1.71 10.82
N MET A 153 -2.06 -2.78 10.71
CA MET A 153 -3.46 -2.78 11.17
C MET A 153 -3.51 -3.09 12.66
N ASN A 154 -4.46 -2.48 13.39
CA ASN A 154 -4.62 -2.71 14.83
C ASN A 154 -4.90 -4.18 15.17
N GLU A 155 -5.71 -4.86 14.34
CA GLU A 155 -5.97 -6.30 14.47
C GLU A 155 -4.82 -7.19 13.97
N GLY A 156 -3.79 -6.59 13.38
CA GLY A 156 -2.60 -7.29 12.89
C GLY A 156 -1.70 -7.81 14.02
N SER A 157 -0.71 -8.61 13.61
CA SER A 157 0.23 -9.25 14.53
C SER A 157 1.03 -8.22 15.33
N GLN A 158 1.38 -8.54 16.58
CA GLN A 158 2.23 -7.67 17.41
C GLN A 158 3.61 -7.44 16.79
N ALA A 159 4.13 -8.42 16.06
CA ALA A 159 5.40 -8.31 15.35
C ALA A 159 5.35 -7.28 14.22
N THR A 160 4.23 -7.21 13.49
CA THR A 160 4.05 -6.19 12.43
C THR A 160 3.86 -4.81 13.03
N LYS A 161 3.10 -4.69 14.13
CA LYS A 161 2.87 -3.42 14.82
C LYS A 161 4.15 -2.83 15.42
N SER A 162 5.06 -3.66 15.91
CA SER A 162 6.32 -3.18 16.53
C SER A 162 7.32 -2.59 15.54
N VAL A 163 7.21 -2.92 14.24
CA VAL A 163 8.09 -2.38 13.19
C VAL A 163 7.45 -1.29 12.34
N ALA A 164 6.13 -1.10 12.45
CA ALA A 164 5.40 -0.09 11.69
C ALA A 164 5.63 1.32 12.24
N LYS A 165 5.66 2.30 11.35
CA LYS A 165 5.75 3.73 11.70
C LYS A 165 4.38 4.35 11.96
N MET A 166 3.31 3.69 11.49
CA MET A 166 1.92 4.10 11.71
C MET A 166 1.05 2.87 11.97
N ILE A 167 0.10 2.99 12.89
CA ILE A 167 -0.90 1.96 13.17
C ILE A 167 -2.28 2.50 12.83
N LEU A 168 -3.01 1.80 11.96
CA LEU A 168 -4.41 2.12 11.71
C LEU A 168 -5.28 1.43 12.76
N LEU A 169 -5.97 2.24 13.56
CA LEU A 169 -6.88 1.76 14.60
C LEU A 169 -8.11 1.04 14.02
N GLU A 170 -8.51 1.44 12.82
CA GLU A 170 -9.65 0.89 12.08
C GLU A 170 -9.26 0.55 10.64
N ARG A 171 -10.01 -0.37 10.02
CA ARG A 171 -9.80 -0.79 8.62
C ARG A 171 -10.36 0.22 7.63
N ASP A 172 -9.76 1.41 7.59
CA ASP A 172 -10.10 2.49 6.67
C ASP A 172 -8.85 3.05 5.97
N LEU A 173 -8.78 2.84 4.66
CA LEU A 173 -7.68 3.31 3.81
C LEU A 173 -7.71 4.83 3.60
N SER A 174 -8.85 5.49 3.81
CA SER A 174 -9.01 6.94 3.66
C SER A 174 -8.08 7.70 4.60
N VAL A 175 -7.85 7.15 5.79
CA VAL A 175 -6.93 7.71 6.80
C VAL A 175 -5.51 7.82 6.27
N ILE A 176 -5.06 6.88 5.42
CA ILE A 176 -3.73 6.92 4.81
C ILE A 176 -3.63 8.11 3.86
N VAL A 177 -4.66 8.31 3.02
CA VAL A 177 -4.71 9.42 2.06
C VAL A 177 -4.74 10.76 2.78
N ASP A 178 -5.53 10.87 3.85
CA ASP A 178 -5.59 12.07 4.69
C ASP A 178 -4.26 12.35 5.41
N ALA A 179 -3.60 11.31 5.91
CA ALA A 179 -2.27 11.44 6.50
C ALA A 179 -1.24 11.98 5.49
N ILE A 180 -1.25 11.46 4.25
CA ILE A 180 -0.37 11.95 3.18
C ILE A 180 -0.70 13.41 2.85
N LYS A 181 -1.98 13.78 2.77
CA LYS A 181 -2.42 15.17 2.53
C LYS A 181 -1.93 16.12 3.62
N ILE A 182 -2.04 15.72 4.89
CA ILE A 182 -1.53 16.49 6.03
C ILE A 182 0.00 16.59 5.96
N GLY A 183 0.70 15.49 5.68
CA GLY A 183 2.15 15.44 5.53
C GLY A 183 2.66 16.40 4.45
N ARG A 184 2.01 16.44 3.29
CA ARG A 184 2.33 17.40 2.21
C ARG A 184 2.19 18.85 2.68
N ARG A 185 1.14 19.17 3.45
CA ARG A 185 0.93 20.51 4.01
C ARG A 185 2.02 20.89 5.02
N ILE A 186 2.40 19.97 5.90
CA ILE A 186 3.47 20.18 6.88
C ILE A 186 4.80 20.43 6.16
N SER A 187 5.16 19.60 5.18
CA SER A 187 6.39 19.77 4.38
C SER A 187 6.45 21.13 3.69
N HIS A 188 5.33 21.57 3.09
CA HIS A 188 5.23 22.87 2.46
C HIS A 188 5.43 24.03 3.45
N ASN A 189 4.86 23.93 4.65
CA ASN A 189 5.03 24.94 5.69
C ASN A 189 6.46 24.96 6.26
N LEU A 190 7.09 23.80 6.45
CA LEU A 190 8.49 23.72 6.88
C LEU A 190 9.43 24.42 5.89
N ARG A 191 9.23 24.23 4.58
CA ARG A 191 10.01 24.93 3.55
C ARG A 191 9.88 26.45 3.69
N LYS A 192 8.67 26.98 3.94
CA LYS A 192 8.46 28.42 4.18
C LYS A 192 9.21 28.92 5.41
N VAL A 193 9.13 28.18 6.52
CA VAL A 193 9.79 28.55 7.78
C VAL A 193 11.32 28.53 7.60
N ILE A 194 11.86 27.50 6.95
CA ILE A 194 13.30 27.41 6.65
C ILE A 194 13.74 28.57 5.75
N SER A 195 13.00 28.85 4.67
CA SER A 195 13.30 29.98 3.78
C SER A 195 13.24 31.32 4.52
N TYR A 196 12.28 31.50 5.42
CA TYR A 196 12.18 32.69 6.26
C TYR A 196 13.42 32.84 7.17
N LEU A 197 13.76 31.79 7.94
CA LEU A 197 14.91 31.82 8.86
C LEU A 197 16.24 32.02 8.12
N LEU A 198 16.41 31.40 6.96
CA LEU A 198 17.60 31.61 6.13
C LEU A 198 17.64 33.03 5.57
N SER A 199 16.51 33.56 5.12
CA SER A 199 16.42 34.94 4.62
C SER A 199 16.77 35.96 5.72
N THR A 200 16.27 35.78 6.94
CA THR A 200 16.61 36.67 8.05
C THR A 200 18.08 36.54 8.42
N GLY A 201 18.60 35.31 8.56
CA GLY A 201 20.01 35.09 8.88
C GLY A 201 20.97 35.66 7.83
N ILE A 202 20.67 35.49 6.53
CA ILE A 202 21.45 36.10 5.45
C ILE A 202 21.39 37.63 5.51
N SER A 203 20.21 38.20 5.81
CA SER A 203 20.04 39.66 5.91
C SER A 203 20.85 40.24 7.07
N GLU A 204 20.85 39.57 8.23
CA GLU A 204 21.65 39.95 9.40
C GLU A 204 23.15 39.91 9.08
N ILE A 205 23.61 38.86 8.40
CA ILE A 205 25.02 38.74 7.96
C ILE A 205 25.40 39.88 7.03
N PHE A 206 24.58 40.19 6.01
CA PHE A 206 24.86 41.29 5.10
C PHE A 206 24.87 42.65 5.81
N LEU A 207 23.91 42.88 6.72
CA LEU A 207 23.83 44.12 7.49
C LEU A 207 25.12 44.35 8.31
N LEU A 208 25.59 43.31 9.01
CA LEU A 208 26.84 43.36 9.77
C LEU A 208 28.06 43.52 8.85
N PHE A 209 28.11 42.80 7.73
CA PHE A 209 29.20 42.89 6.76
C PHE A 209 29.36 44.32 6.21
N PHE A 210 28.28 44.95 5.76
CA PHE A 210 28.32 46.32 5.25
C PHE A 210 28.65 47.35 6.34
N ALA A 211 28.16 47.16 7.58
CA ALA A 211 28.52 48.03 8.69
C ALA A 211 30.04 48.01 8.94
N VAL A 212 30.67 46.83 8.90
CA VAL A 212 32.13 46.69 9.06
C VAL A 212 32.88 47.31 7.87
N VAL A 213 32.49 47.01 6.63
CA VAL A 213 33.17 47.52 5.42
C VAL A 213 33.10 49.05 5.32
N LEU A 214 31.99 49.65 5.74
CA LEU A 214 31.79 51.11 5.73
C LEU A 214 32.28 51.82 7.01
N ALA A 215 32.89 51.08 7.95
CA ALA A 215 33.32 51.58 9.25
C ALA A 215 32.20 52.29 10.06
N LEU A 216 30.97 51.80 9.92
CA LEU A 216 29.81 52.26 10.69
C LEU A 216 29.73 51.55 12.05
N PRO A 217 29.08 52.15 13.07
CA PRO A 217 28.80 51.47 14.32
C PRO A 217 27.95 50.21 14.10
N GLN A 218 28.17 49.19 14.94
CA GLN A 218 27.46 47.91 14.79
C GLN A 218 25.96 48.10 15.00
N PRO A 219 25.12 47.76 14.00
CA PRO A 219 23.67 47.98 14.09
C PRO A 219 22.96 46.92 14.95
N LEU A 220 23.59 45.76 15.15
CA LEU A 220 23.09 44.65 15.95
C LEU A 220 24.22 44.11 16.82
N TYR A 221 23.91 43.78 18.07
CA TYR A 221 24.81 43.11 19.00
C TYR A 221 24.34 41.68 19.23
N ALA A 222 25.28 40.75 19.41
CA ALA A 222 24.94 39.39 19.82
C ALA A 222 24.25 39.44 21.19
N THR A 223 23.08 38.82 21.28
CA THR A 223 22.36 38.59 22.54
C THR A 223 22.62 37.20 23.06
#